data_AF-A0A286B0J3-F1
#
_entry.id   AF-A0A286B0J3-F1
#
_cell.length_a   1.000
_cell.length_b   1.000
_cell.length_c   1.000
_cell.angle_alpha   90.00
_cell.angle_beta   90.00
_cell.angle_gamma   90.00
#
_symmetry.space_group_name_H-M   'P 1'
#
loop_
_entity.id
_entity.type
_entity.pdbx_description
1 polymer ?
#
loop_
_entity_poly.entity_id
_entity_poly.type
_entity_poly.pdbx_seq_one_letter_code
_entity_poly.pdbx_strand_id
1 'polypeptide(L)'
;MATLYLTMTEKLSAHWRANNNAYPQKFVLSPALRDQYLHSMSLVTSNHGRTITMPEKHMGVRIEIDEHSPGVMVAADGTEVALQ
;
A
#
# COMPACT_ATOMS: atom_id res chain seq x y z
N MET A 1 -16.52 -2.98 -4.31
CA MET A 1 -15.25 -2.75 -5.02
C MET A 1 -14.36 -1.90 -4.14
N ALA A 2 -13.58 -2.53 -3.25
CA ALA A 2 -12.65 -1.80 -2.40
C ALA A 2 -11.47 -1.35 -3.28
N THR A 3 -11.12 -0.08 -3.20
CA THR A 3 -9.90 0.45 -3.83
C THR A 3 -8.68 -0.13 -3.13
N LEU A 4 -7.63 -0.47 -3.87
CA LEU A 4 -6.40 -1.05 -3.30
C LEU A 4 -5.81 -0.16 -2.20
N TYR A 5 -5.94 1.16 -2.35
CA TYR A 5 -5.60 2.16 -1.34
C TYR A 5 -6.28 1.88 0.01
N LEU A 6 -7.59 1.57 -0.01
CA LEU A 6 -8.36 1.27 1.19
C LEU A 6 -7.90 -0.04 1.83
N THR A 7 -7.73 -1.09 1.02
CA THR A 7 -7.25 -2.39 1.50
C THR A 7 -5.88 -2.28 2.15
N MET A 8 -4.95 -1.52 1.58
CA MET A 8 -3.65 -1.23 2.20
C MET A 8 -3.79 -0.52 3.55
N THR A 9 -4.70 0.45 3.64
CA THR A 9 -4.97 1.18 4.89
C THR A 9 -5.58 0.28 5.96
N GLU A 10 -6.52 -0.60 5.57
CA GLU A 10 -7.14 -1.57 6.46
C GLU A 10 -6.11 -2.58 6.99
N LYS A 11 -5.24 -3.11 6.12
CA LYS A 11 -4.16 -4.02 6.49
C LYS A 11 -3.14 -3.35 7.41
N LEU A 12 -2.78 -2.09 7.12
CA LEU A 12 -1.94 -1.27 7.99
C LEU A 12 -2.55 -1.10 9.39
N SER A 13 -3.85 -0.75 9.45
CA SER A 13 -4.57 -0.59 10.71
C SER A 13 -4.66 -1.91 11.49
N ALA A 14 -4.92 -3.03 10.81
CA ALA A 14 -4.91 -4.35 11.42
C ALA A 14 -3.52 -4.72 11.97
N HIS A 15 -2.46 -4.42 11.23
CA HIS A 15 -1.08 -4.61 11.69
C HIS A 15 -0.78 -3.76 12.92
N TRP A 16 -1.17 -2.48 12.94
CA TRP A 16 -1.03 -1.63 14.12
C TRP A 16 -1.73 -2.24 15.34
N ARG A 17 -2.95 -2.76 15.17
CA ARG A 17 -3.68 -3.42 16.27
C ARG A 17 -2.98 -4.70 16.76
N ALA A 18 -2.35 -5.46 15.86
CA ALA A 18 -1.64 -6.69 16.19
C ALA A 18 -0.23 -6.44 16.78
N ASN A 19 0.43 -5.35 16.38
CA ASN A 19 1.85 -5.08 16.68
C ASN A 19 2.07 -3.81 17.50
N ASN A 20 1.16 -3.45 18.42
CA ASN A 20 1.30 -2.29 19.32
C ASN A 20 1.52 -0.94 18.60
N ASN A 21 0.80 -0.69 17.51
CA ASN A 21 0.95 0.49 16.64
C ASN A 21 2.34 0.64 16.00
N ALA A 22 3.11 -0.44 15.90
CA ALA A 22 4.36 -0.43 15.16
C ALA A 22 4.10 -0.23 13.66
N TYR A 23 4.83 0.68 13.04
CA TYR A 23 4.76 0.86 11.59
C TYR A 23 5.38 -0.35 10.88
N PRO A 24 4.73 -0.90 9.84
CA PRO A 24 5.36 -1.88 8.98
C PRO A 24 6.57 -1.26 8.28
N GLN A 25 7.55 -2.09 7.91
CA GLN A 25 8.80 -1.61 7.31
C GLN A 25 8.54 -1.07 5.90
N LYS A 26 7.77 -1.81 5.11
CA LYS A 26 7.52 -1.49 3.70
C LYS A 26 6.32 -2.24 3.13
N PHE A 27 5.74 -1.68 2.08
CA PHE A 27 4.83 -2.35 1.17
C PHE A 27 5.58 -2.73 -0.08
N VAL A 28 5.49 -3.98 -0.51
CA VAL A 28 6.03 -4.45 -1.78
C VAL A 28 4.86 -4.70 -2.70
N LEU A 29 4.77 -3.95 -3.80
CA LEU A 29 3.68 -4.05 -4.78
C LEU A 29 4.22 -4.53 -6.12
N SER A 30 3.41 -5.30 -6.85
CA SER A 30 3.67 -5.54 -8.27
C SER A 30 3.40 -4.29 -9.10
N PRO A 31 3.97 -4.17 -10.31
CA PRO A 31 3.64 -3.09 -11.24
C PRO A 31 2.14 -3.01 -11.55
N ALA A 32 1.45 -4.16 -11.60
CA ALA A 32 0.01 -4.22 -11.79
C ALA A 32 -0.78 -3.65 -10.59
N LEU A 33 -0.34 -3.95 -9.37
CA LEU A 33 -0.93 -3.36 -8.16
C LEU A 33 -0.61 -1.88 -8.03
N ARG A 34 0.59 -1.45 -8.43
CA ARG A 34 0.95 -0.04 -8.50
C ARG A 34 -0.01 0.74 -9.38
N ASP A 35 -0.34 0.24 -10.56
CA ASP A 35 -1.27 0.92 -11.47
C ASP A 35 -2.68 1.00 -10.87
N GLN A 36 -3.15 -0.10 -10.27
CA GLN A 36 -4.41 -0.10 -9.51
C GLN A 36 -4.40 0.87 -8.31
N TYR A 37 -3.26 0.99 -7.62
CA TYR A 37 -3.08 1.92 -6.51
C TYR A 37 -3.17 3.37 -7.01
N LEU A 38 -2.48 3.70 -8.10
CA LEU A 38 -2.55 5.02 -8.73
C LEU A 38 -3.96 5.36 -9.19
N HIS A 39 -4.63 4.40 -9.84
CA HIS A 39 -6.02 4.53 -10.26
C HIS A 39 -6.94 4.78 -9.06
N SER A 40 -6.80 3.95 -8.02
CA SER A 40 -7.52 4.10 -6.75
C SER A 40 -7.27 5.47 -6.10
N MET A 41 -6.02 5.91 -6.08
CA MET A 41 -5.64 7.19 -5.50
C MET A 41 -6.23 8.35 -6.31
N SER A 42 -6.29 8.24 -7.64
CA SER A 42 -6.97 9.21 -8.51
C SER A 42 -8.48 9.26 -8.30
N LEU A 43 -9.10 8.16 -7.87
CA LEU A 43 -10.52 8.16 -7.53
C LEU A 43 -10.79 8.80 -6.16
N VAL A 44 -9.89 8.59 -5.20
CA VAL A 44 -10.01 9.11 -3.83
C VAL A 44 -9.61 10.60 -3.76
N THR A 45 -8.58 10.99 -4.48
CA THR A 45 -8.15 12.38 -4.63
C THR A 45 -8.87 12.95 -5.85
N SER A 46 -9.88 13.80 -5.65
CA SER A 46 -10.63 14.52 -6.70
C SER A 46 -9.80 15.51 -7.53
N ASN A 47 -8.51 15.24 -7.71
CA ASN A 47 -7.57 16.07 -8.43
C ASN A 47 -7.59 15.67 -9.91
N HIS A 48 -8.72 15.94 -10.56
CA HIS A 48 -8.86 15.86 -12.01
C HIS A 48 -7.76 16.70 -12.67
N GLY A 49 -6.71 16.05 -13.19
CA GLY A 49 -5.74 16.68 -14.10
C GLY A 49 -4.32 16.90 -13.59
N ARG A 50 -3.93 16.42 -12.40
CA ARG A 50 -2.51 16.37 -12.01
C ARG A 50 -1.96 14.97 -12.23
N THR A 51 -0.80 14.88 -12.88
CA THR A 51 0.00 13.66 -12.97
C THR A 51 0.19 13.09 -11.57
N ILE A 52 -0.53 12.02 -11.24
CA ILE A 52 -0.37 11.36 -9.97
C ILE A 52 0.92 10.55 -10.05
N THR A 53 2.00 11.14 -9.57
CA THR A 53 3.26 10.44 -9.39
C THR A 53 3.08 9.43 -8.27
N MET A 54 3.64 8.23 -8.45
CA MET A 54 3.62 7.21 -7.41
C MET A 54 4.31 7.77 -6.16
N PRO A 55 3.63 7.78 -5.00
CA PRO A 55 4.26 8.19 -3.77
C PRO A 55 5.30 7.14 -3.37
N GLU A 56 6.49 7.57 -2.98
CA GLU A 56 7.51 6.68 -2.41
C GLU A 56 7.10 6.10 -1.05
N LYS A 57 6.08 6.71 -0.42
CA LYS A 57 5.55 6.31 0.88
C LYS A 57 4.02 6.32 0.89
N HIS A 58 3.41 5.24 1.34
CA HIS A 58 1.99 5.17 1.66
C HIS A 58 1.80 5.40 3.17
N MET A 59 1.15 6.50 3.56
CA MET A 59 0.91 6.85 4.98
C MET A 59 2.17 6.77 5.87
N GLY A 60 3.34 7.12 5.32
CA GLY A 60 4.63 7.06 6.03
C GLY A 60 5.40 5.75 5.88
N VAL A 61 4.77 4.69 5.36
CA VAL A 61 5.41 3.39 5.09
C VAL A 61 6.00 3.39 3.68
N ARG A 62 7.24 2.91 3.52
CA ARG A 62 7.92 2.86 2.23
C ARG A 62 7.20 1.92 1.26
N ILE A 63 7.02 2.32 0.00
CA ILE A 63 6.51 1.43 -1.04
C ILE A 63 7.67 1.03 -1.95
N GLU A 64 7.87 -0.27 -2.14
CA GLU A 64 8.77 -0.86 -3.11
C GLU A 64 7.96 -1.53 -4.21
N ILE A 65 8.47 -1.46 -5.44
CA ILE A 65 7.89 -2.16 -6.58
C ILE A 65 8.77 -3.35 -6.90
N ASP A 66 8.16 -4.51 -6.96
CA ASP A 66 8.82 -5.75 -7.30
C ASP A 66 7.95 -6.54 -8.29
N GLU A 67 8.50 -6.88 -9.45
CA GLU A 67 7.78 -7.58 -10.53
C GLU A 67 7.30 -8.98 -10.14
N HIS A 68 7.97 -9.61 -9.17
CA HIS A 68 7.66 -10.96 -8.71
C HIS A 68 6.81 -10.98 -7.43
N SER A 69 6.58 -9.82 -6.80
CA SER A 69 5.82 -9.76 -5.56
C SER A 69 4.31 -9.78 -5.82
N PRO A 70 3.54 -10.64 -5.13
CA PRO A 70 2.08 -10.66 -5.23
C PRO A 70 1.40 -9.47 -4.53
N GLY A 71 2.15 -8.51 -3.97
CA GLY A 71 1.57 -7.44 -3.15
C GLY A 71 1.54 -7.82 -1.68
N VAL A 72 2.64 -7.54 -0.97
CA VAL A 72 2.76 -7.86 0.45
C VAL A 72 3.13 -6.63 1.26
N MET A 73 2.61 -6.56 2.49
CA MET A 73 3.06 -5.63 3.50
C MET A 73 4.05 -6.35 4.41
N VAL A 74 5.27 -5.86 4.48
CA VAL A 74 6.28 -6.38 5.40
C VAL A 74 6.12 -5.68 6.75
N ALA A 75 5.66 -6.45 7.74
CA ALA A 75 5.47 -6.05 9.12
C ALA A 75 6.78 -5.61 9.78
N ALA A 76 6.68 -4.97 10.96
CA ALA A 76 7.85 -4.51 11.72
C ALA A 76 8.77 -5.68 12.12
N ASP A 77 8.17 -6.83 12.44
CA ASP A 77 8.82 -8.08 12.83
C ASP A 77 9.33 -8.92 11.63
N GLY A 78 9.05 -8.47 10.39
CA GLY A 78 9.42 -9.18 9.16
C GLY A 78 8.33 -10.09 8.60
N THR A 79 7.18 -10.25 9.27
CA THR A 79 6.04 -10.99 8.72
C THR A 79 5.51 -10.35 7.45
N GLU A 80 5.35 -11.14 6.40
CA GLU A 80 4.75 -10.69 5.14
C GLU A 80 3.23 -10.90 5.18
N VAL A 81 2.48 -9.82 5.06
CA VAL A 81 1.02 -9.82 5.05
C VAL A 81 0.52 -9.56 3.64
N ALA A 82 -0.15 -10.54 3.03
CA ALA A 82 -0.74 -10.38 1.72
C ALA A 82 -1.80 -9.26 1.70
N LEU A 83 -1.68 -8.39 0.69
CA LEU A 83 -2.63 -7.30 0.41
C LEU A 83 -3.84 -7.75 -0.41
N GLN A 84 -3.80 -8.98 -0.94
CA GLN A 84 -4.88 -9.64 -1.70
C GLN A 84 -5.46 -10.82 -0.92
#